data_AF-A0A9Q3PQL3-F1
#
_entry.id   AF-A0A9Q3PQL3-F1
#
_cell.length_a   1.000
_cell.length_b   1.000
_cell.length_c   1.000
_cell.angle_alpha   90.00
_cell.angle_beta   90.00
_cell.angle_gamma   90.00
#
_symmetry.space_group_name_H-M   'P 1'
#
loop_
_entity.id
_entity.type
_entity.pdbx_description
1 polymer ?
#
loop_
_entity_poly.entity_id
_entity_poly.type
_entity_poly.pdbx_seq_one_letter_code
_entity_poly.pdbx_strand_id
1 'polypeptide(L)'
;MNYKPLDIKDISTIPILNRTNYGDWQMHMKIHLRSRDLLEVCEKSVPSDASTSTVNKCTRASFEAINVITTRMTERDFREVISSKTIENSWELWSKIAEQYASKRTFNRGRVWMDWQRCFYDGNLQIYCEP
;
A
#
# COMPACT_ATOMS: atom_id res chain seq x y z
N MET A 1 -16.76 12.26 21.61
CA MET A 1 -15.94 11.32 20.82
C MET A 1 -16.00 11.78 19.38
N ASN A 2 -14.95 12.43 18.85
CA ASN A 2 -15.01 13.06 17.52
C ASN A 2 -14.56 12.07 16.44
N TYR A 3 -15.53 11.39 15.83
CA TYR A 3 -15.32 10.75 14.53
C TYR A 3 -15.09 11.88 13.52
N LYS A 4 -13.87 11.99 12.98
CA LYS A 4 -13.61 12.84 11.81
C LYS A 4 -13.91 12.00 10.57
N PRO A 5 -14.95 12.35 9.80
CA PRO A 5 -15.23 11.67 8.54
C PRO A 5 -14.00 11.73 7.63
N LEU A 6 -13.86 10.72 6.78
CA LEU A 6 -12.91 10.74 5.68
C LEU A 6 -13.23 11.96 4.80
N ASP A 7 -12.40 13.00 4.84
CA ASP A 7 -12.51 14.10 3.88
C ASP A 7 -12.11 13.56 2.51
N ILE A 8 -13.09 13.47 1.61
CA ILE A 8 -12.95 12.92 0.25
C ILE A 8 -11.86 13.66 -0.53
N LYS A 9 -11.61 14.95 -0.22
CA LYS A 9 -10.53 15.73 -0.84
C LYS A 9 -9.15 15.19 -0.44
N ASP A 10 -8.99 14.76 0.80
CA ASP A 10 -7.73 14.35 1.41
C ASP A 10 -7.23 12.99 0.87
N ILE A 11 -8.15 12.13 0.40
CA ILE A 11 -7.86 10.81 -0.18
C ILE A 11 -7.77 10.85 -1.71
N SER A 12 -8.20 11.95 -2.34
CA SER A 12 -8.23 12.09 -3.81
C SER A 12 -6.84 12.14 -4.44
N THR A 13 -5.82 12.52 -3.66
CA THR A 13 -4.40 12.58 -4.04
C THR A 13 -3.75 11.20 -4.11
N ILE A 14 -4.33 10.19 -3.46
CA ILE A 14 -3.83 8.81 -3.51
C ILE A 14 -4.35 8.19 -4.81
N PRO A 15 -3.52 7.65 -5.71
CA PRO A 15 -4.03 6.98 -6.91
C PRO A 15 -4.89 5.76 -6.54
N ILE A 16 -5.72 5.26 -7.47
CA ILE A 16 -6.40 3.97 -7.28
C ILE A 16 -5.40 2.85 -7.51
N LEU A 17 -5.24 1.92 -6.56
CA LEU A 17 -4.34 0.79 -6.70
C LEU A 17 -4.69 -0.02 -7.94
N ASN A 18 -3.67 -0.39 -8.71
CA ASN A 18 -3.73 -1.35 -9.78
C ASN A 18 -2.37 -2.08 -9.92
N ARG A 19 -2.27 -2.96 -10.91
CA ARG A 19 -1.10 -3.83 -11.13
C ARG A 19 0.18 -3.13 -11.58
N THR A 20 0.10 -1.87 -12.00
CA THR A 20 1.24 -1.15 -12.58
C THR A 20 1.72 0.03 -11.73
N ASN A 21 0.88 0.54 -10.82
CA ASN A 21 1.19 1.74 -10.04
C ASN A 21 1.46 1.46 -8.55
N TYR A 22 1.71 0.21 -8.16
CA TYR A 22 1.86 -0.15 -6.74
C TYR A 22 2.90 0.70 -6.00
N GLY A 23 4.05 1.02 -6.62
CA GLY A 23 5.08 1.87 -6.00
C GLY A 23 4.55 3.26 -5.65
N ASP A 24 3.96 3.95 -6.63
CA ASP A 24 3.38 5.28 -6.45
C ASP A 24 2.20 5.26 -5.46
N TRP A 25 1.33 4.26 -5.59
CA TRP A 25 0.21 4.05 -4.67
C TRP A 25 0.71 3.86 -3.23
N GLN A 26 1.72 3.02 -3.04
CA GLN A 26 2.26 2.72 -1.72
C GLN A 26 2.84 3.97 -1.07
N MET A 27 3.58 4.80 -1.81
CA MET A 27 4.14 6.04 -1.27
C MET A 27 3.05 7.01 -0.81
N HIS A 28 2.05 7.28 -1.66
CA HIS A 28 0.93 8.17 -1.31
C HIS A 28 0.12 7.63 -0.12
N MET A 29 -0.15 6.32 -0.12
CA MET A 29 -0.87 5.66 0.97
C MET A 29 -0.10 5.74 2.29
N LYS A 30 1.23 5.51 2.27
CA LYS A 30 2.07 5.66 3.48
C LYS A 30 2.05 7.08 4.05
N ILE A 31 2.13 8.09 3.18
CA ILE A 31 2.05 9.50 3.61
C ILE A 31 0.71 9.77 4.30
N HIS A 32 -0.40 9.32 3.70
CA HIS A 32 -1.74 9.53 4.23
C HIS A 32 -2.01 8.74 5.53
N LEU A 33 -1.53 7.50 5.63
CA LEU A 33 -1.64 6.73 6.87
C LEU A 33 -0.78 7.34 7.99
N ARG A 34 0.40 7.87 7.66
CA ARG A 34 1.29 8.51 8.64
C ARG A 34 0.73 9.83 9.16
N SER A 35 0.06 10.64 8.32
CA SER A 35 -0.57 11.89 8.77
C SER A 35 -1.74 11.67 9.74
N ARG A 36 -2.22 10.43 9.86
CA ARG A 36 -3.34 10.02 10.72
C ARG A 36 -2.93 9.06 11.84
N ASP A 37 -1.63 8.83 12.04
CA ASP A 37 -1.11 7.86 13.02
C ASP A 37 -1.60 6.42 12.82
N LEU A 38 -1.93 6.04 11.57
CA LEU A 38 -2.44 4.71 11.21
C LEU A 38 -1.37 3.79 10.62
N LEU A 39 -0.22 4.33 10.19
CA LEU A 39 0.79 3.53 9.49
C LEU A 39 1.37 2.40 10.37
N GLU A 40 1.53 2.65 11.67
CA GLU A 40 2.20 1.70 12.57
C GLU A 40 1.44 0.36 12.68
N VAL A 41 0.10 0.40 12.74
CA VAL A 41 -0.72 -0.82 12.81
C VAL A 41 -0.72 -1.62 11.51
N CYS A 42 -0.32 -1.02 10.38
CA CYS A 42 -0.14 -1.71 9.10
C CYS A 42 1.24 -2.34 8.96
N GLU A 43 2.29 -1.75 9.54
CA GLU A 43 3.67 -2.23 9.39
C GLU A 43 4.09 -3.20 10.50
N LYS A 44 3.44 -3.16 11.66
CA LYS A 44 3.76 -4.00 12.81
C LYS A 44 2.52 -4.74 13.32
N SER A 45 2.68 -6.02 13.64
CA SER A 45 1.66 -6.75 14.38
C SER A 45 1.60 -6.27 15.84
N VAL A 46 0.42 -6.40 16.44
CA VAL A 46 0.23 -6.10 17.86
C VAL A 46 1.02 -7.11 18.70
N PRO A 47 1.87 -6.69 19.65
CA PRO A 47 2.59 -7.60 20.55
C PRO A 47 1.62 -8.49 21.34
N SER A 48 2.00 -9.75 21.56
CA SER A 48 1.15 -10.72 22.27
C SER A 48 0.98 -10.41 23.76
N ASP A 49 1.88 -9.62 24.34
CA ASP A 49 1.91 -9.19 25.74
C ASP A 49 1.29 -7.79 25.96
N ALA A 50 0.67 -7.21 24.92
CA ALA A 50 0.07 -5.89 25.00
C ALA A 50 -1.13 -5.84 25.97
N SER A 51 -1.27 -4.71 26.68
CA SER A 51 -2.42 -4.46 27.54
C SER A 51 -3.73 -4.44 26.75
N THR A 52 -4.86 -4.79 27.39
CA THR A 52 -6.19 -4.74 26.76
C THR A 52 -6.53 -3.37 26.18
N SER A 53 -6.11 -2.29 26.84
CA SER A 53 -6.29 -0.91 26.37
C SER A 53 -5.52 -0.65 25.08
N THR A 54 -4.27 -1.14 25.01
CA THR A 54 -3.44 -1.06 23.80
C THR A 54 -4.06 -1.86 22.67
N VAL A 55 -4.48 -3.10 22.92
CA VAL A 55 -5.14 -3.95 21.92
C VAL A 55 -6.36 -3.25 21.33
N ASN A 56 -7.27 -2.74 22.17
CA ASN A 56 -8.47 -2.05 21.69
C ASN A 56 -8.16 -0.82 20.83
N LYS A 57 -7.13 -0.03 21.20
CA LYS A 57 -6.68 1.11 20.39
C LYS A 57 -6.12 0.66 19.04
N CYS A 58 -5.27 -0.35 19.04
CA CYS A 58 -4.69 -0.92 17.81
C CYS A 58 -5.77 -1.53 16.90
N THR A 59 -6.75 -2.25 17.45
CA THR A 59 -7.88 -2.80 16.71
C THR A 59 -8.69 -1.69 16.03
N ARG A 60 -9.00 -0.62 16.76
CA ARG A 60 -9.72 0.53 16.17
C ARG A 60 -8.93 1.21 15.04
N ALA A 61 -7.65 1.47 15.27
CA ALA A 61 -6.77 2.04 14.24
C ALA A 61 -6.62 1.10 13.03
N SER A 62 -6.59 -0.22 13.27
CA SER A 62 -6.54 -1.24 12.22
C SER A 62 -7.78 -1.16 11.31
N PHE A 63 -8.98 -1.09 11.88
CA PHE A 63 -10.20 -0.95 11.09
C PHE A 63 -10.26 0.37 10.31
N GLU A 64 -9.76 1.46 10.90
CA GLU A 64 -9.68 2.74 10.20
C GLU A 64 -8.70 2.69 9.01
N ALA A 65 -7.54 2.07 9.21
CA ALA A 65 -6.56 1.86 8.14
C ALA A 65 -7.11 0.98 7.01
N ILE A 66 -7.80 -0.11 7.34
CA ILE A 66 -8.46 -0.98 6.34
C ILE A 66 -9.47 -0.19 5.52
N ASN A 67 -10.31 0.63 6.16
CA ASN A 67 -11.28 1.46 5.46
C ASN A 67 -10.58 2.44 4.49
N VAL A 68 -9.54 3.15 4.95
CA VAL A 68 -8.75 4.05 4.08
C VAL A 68 -8.17 3.29 2.89
N ILE A 69 -7.49 2.16 3.14
CA ILE A 69 -6.82 1.37 2.10
C ILE A 69 -7.82 0.90 1.03
N THR A 70 -8.94 0.34 1.47
CA THR A 70 -9.94 -0.24 0.56
C THR A 70 -10.67 0.79 -0.29
N THR A 71 -10.80 2.04 0.18
CA THR A 71 -11.42 3.12 -0.63
C THR A 71 -10.61 3.49 -1.87
N ARG A 72 -9.31 3.14 -1.91
CA ARG A 72 -8.40 3.45 -3.03
C ARG A 72 -7.96 2.18 -3.76
N MET A 73 -8.89 1.26 -3.95
CA MET A 73 -8.70 0.01 -4.71
C MET A 73 -9.75 -0.14 -5.80
N THR A 74 -9.41 -0.82 -6.89
CA THR A 74 -10.44 -1.32 -7.81
C THR A 74 -11.19 -2.49 -7.17
N GLU A 75 -12.40 -2.79 -7.64
CA GLU A 75 -13.12 -3.98 -7.17
C GLU A 75 -12.34 -5.29 -7.39
N ARG A 76 -11.58 -5.36 -8.49
CA ARG A 76 -10.76 -6.53 -8.79
C ARG A 76 -9.69 -6.71 -7.73
N ASP A 77 -8.93 -5.65 -7.47
CA ASP A 77 -7.82 -5.69 -6.50
C ASP A 77 -8.35 -5.93 -5.08
N PHE A 78 -9.51 -5.36 -4.73
CA PHE A 78 -10.24 -5.67 -3.51
C PHE A 78 -10.50 -7.17 -3.37
N ARG A 79 -11.10 -7.81 -4.39
CA ARG A 79 -11.36 -9.27 -4.37
C ARG A 79 -10.10 -10.12 -4.31
N GLU A 80 -8.96 -9.62 -4.77
CA GLU A 80 -7.68 -10.35 -4.75
C GLU A 80 -7.02 -10.33 -3.36
N VAL A 81 -7.21 -9.27 -2.57
CA VAL A 81 -6.51 -9.10 -1.27
C VAL A 81 -7.41 -9.23 -0.06
N ILE A 82 -8.73 -9.06 -0.20
CA ILE A 82 -9.68 -9.14 0.91
C ILE A 82 -10.10 -10.59 1.19
N SER A 83 -9.98 -10.98 2.45
CA SER A 83 -10.34 -12.28 3.01
C SER A 83 -10.79 -12.13 4.47
N SER A 84 -11.31 -13.19 5.07
CA SER A 84 -11.71 -13.19 6.50
C SER A 84 -10.59 -12.80 7.46
N LYS A 85 -9.31 -12.96 7.08
CA LYS A 85 -8.17 -12.54 7.91
C LYS A 85 -7.82 -11.07 7.73
N THR A 86 -7.84 -10.58 6.49
CA THR A 86 -7.38 -9.23 6.16
C THR A 86 -8.42 -8.15 6.49
N ILE A 87 -9.69 -8.51 6.63
CA ILE A 87 -10.73 -7.58 7.13
C ILE A 87 -10.60 -7.30 8.63
N GLU A 88 -9.94 -8.19 9.38
CA GLU A 88 -9.77 -8.06 10.83
C GLU A 88 -8.46 -7.38 11.21
N ASN A 89 -7.45 -7.46 10.34
CA ASN A 89 -6.10 -7.03 10.65
C ASN A 89 -5.44 -6.28 9.48
N SER A 90 -5.15 -5.00 9.71
CA SER A 90 -4.52 -4.12 8.72
C SER A 90 -3.09 -4.53 8.38
N TRP A 91 -2.35 -5.15 9.31
CA TRP A 91 -1.02 -5.70 9.04
C TRP A 91 -1.09 -6.88 8.06
N GLU A 92 -2.07 -7.77 8.23
CA GLU A 92 -2.32 -8.88 7.30
C GLU A 92 -2.71 -8.36 5.91
N LEU A 93 -3.62 -7.36 5.87
CA LEU A 93 -4.01 -6.71 4.61
C LEU A 93 -2.80 -6.07 3.92
N TRP A 94 -2.03 -5.26 4.63
CA TRP A 94 -0.88 -4.55 4.11
C TRP A 94 0.19 -5.52 3.57
N SER A 95 0.46 -6.58 4.33
CA SER A 95 1.37 -7.66 3.93
C SER A 95 0.87 -8.39 2.69
N LYS A 96 -0.44 -8.65 2.59
CA LYS A 96 -1.04 -9.33 1.43
C LYS A 96 -0.96 -8.49 0.16
N ILE A 97 -1.20 -7.18 0.25
CA ILE A 97 -1.03 -6.25 -0.87
C ILE A 97 0.44 -6.26 -1.31
N ALA A 98 1.39 -6.14 -0.37
CA ALA A 98 2.80 -6.21 -0.69
C ALA A 98 3.18 -7.54 -1.34
N GLU A 99 2.67 -8.68 -0.87
CA GLU A 99 2.90 -9.99 -1.48
C GLU A 99 2.34 -10.05 -2.93
N GLN A 100 1.15 -9.50 -3.15
CA GLN A 100 0.48 -9.56 -4.45
C GLN A 100 1.14 -8.65 -5.50
N TYR A 101 1.58 -7.45 -5.11
CA TYR A 101 2.01 -6.41 -6.04
C TYR A 101 3.52 -6.07 -5.95
N ALA A 102 4.14 -6.23 -4.78
CA ALA A 102 5.59 -6.03 -4.60
C ALA A 102 6.40 -7.32 -4.88
N SER A 103 5.82 -8.49 -4.60
CA SER A 103 6.54 -9.75 -4.76
C SER A 103 6.59 -10.21 -6.23
N LYS A 104 7.79 -10.07 -6.81
CA LYS A 104 8.54 -11.04 -7.64
C LYS A 104 7.81 -11.93 -8.66
N ARG A 105 6.66 -11.57 -9.23
CA ARG A 105 6.29 -12.20 -10.50
C ARG A 105 7.35 -11.80 -11.52
N THR A 106 7.97 -12.80 -12.13
CA THR A 106 8.98 -12.77 -13.20
C THR A 106 8.77 -11.64 -14.21
N PHE A 107 7.52 -11.21 -14.37
CA PHE A 107 7.06 -10.03 -15.09
C PHE A 107 7.66 -8.67 -14.69
N ASN A 108 7.90 -8.36 -13.41
CA ASN A 108 8.50 -7.05 -13.06
C ASN A 108 9.99 -7.02 -13.38
N ARG A 109 10.70 -8.12 -13.14
CA ARG A 109 12.07 -8.31 -13.62
C ARG A 109 12.12 -8.34 -15.14
N GLY A 110 11.16 -9.00 -15.78
CA GLY A 110 11.00 -9.03 -17.23
C GLY A 110 10.69 -7.66 -17.81
N ARG A 111 9.89 -6.82 -17.13
CA ARG A 111 9.64 -5.42 -17.54
C ARG A 111 10.90 -4.59 -17.41
N VAL A 112 11.57 -4.59 -16.26
CA VAL A 112 12.85 -3.88 -16.09
C VAL A 112 13.89 -4.38 -17.09
N TRP A 113 13.95 -5.68 -17.35
CA TRP A 113 14.84 -6.27 -18.35
C TRP A 113 14.47 -5.87 -19.79
N MET A 114 13.18 -5.87 -20.13
CA MET A 114 12.69 -5.45 -21.44
C MET A 114 12.87 -3.94 -21.66
N ASP A 115 12.64 -3.13 -20.63
CA ASP A 115 12.90 -1.68 -20.65
C ASP A 115 14.40 -1.43 -20.82
N TRP A 116 15.25 -2.19 -20.13
CA TRP A 116 16.70 -2.18 -20.33
C TRP A 116 17.11 -2.60 -21.76
N GLN A 117 16.51 -3.65 -22.32
CA GLN A 117 16.77 -4.07 -23.71
C GLN A 117 16.26 -3.06 -24.76
N ARG A 118 15.26 -2.24 -24.41
CA ARG A 118 14.74 -1.17 -25.28
C ARG A 118 15.59 0.09 -25.25
N CYS A 119 16.46 0.25 -24.25
CA CYS A 119 17.52 1.25 -24.26
C CYS A 119 18.58 0.83 -25.30
N PHE A 120 18.34 1.12 -26.56
CA PHE A 120 19.39 1.06 -27.59
C PHE A 120 20.31 2.26 -27.41
N TYR A 121 21.61 2.00 -27.24
CA TYR A 121 22.63 3.04 -27.27
C TYR A 121 22.68 3.66 -28.67
N ASP A 122 22.19 4.90 -28.82
CA ASP A 122 22.20 5.60 -30.11
C ASP A 122 23.55 6.29 -30.43
N GLY A 123 24.52 6.22 -29.52
CA GLY A 123 25.81 6.89 -29.64
C GLY A 123 26.03 8.04 -28.67
N ASN A 124 25.02 8.44 -27.88
CA ASN A 124 25.16 9.51 -26.87
C ASN A 124 24.86 9.03 -25.44
N LEU A 125 25.91 8.82 -24.64
CA LEU A 125 25.85 8.43 -23.22
C LEU A 125 25.14 9.45 -22.32
N GLN A 126 25.12 10.73 -22.69
CA GLN A 126 24.56 11.80 -21.85
C GLN A 126 23.03 11.74 -21.75
N ILE A 127 22.35 11.07 -22.69
CA ILE A 127 20.89 10.88 -22.68
C ILE A 127 20.47 9.79 -21.67
N TYR A 128 21.39 8.88 -21.30
CA TYR A 128 21.09 7.69 -20.50
C TYR A 128 21.69 7.72 -19.09
N CYS A 129 22.60 8.65 -18.82
CA CYS A 129 23.35 8.73 -17.56
C CYS A 129 23.29 10.14 -16.97
N GLU A 130 22.12 10.63 -16.58
CA GLU A 130 22.00 11.71 -15.60
C GLU A 130 20.64 11.60 -14.87
N PRO A 131 20.55 12.09 -13.63
CA PRO A 131 19.85 11.46 -12.49
C PRO A 131 18.31 11.48 -12.50
#